data_AF-A0A0T5Z9W1-F1
#
_entry.id   AF-A0A0T5Z9W1-F1
#
_cell.length_a   1.000
_cell.length_b   1.000
_cell.length_c   1.000
_cell.angle_alpha   90.00
_cell.angle_beta   90.00
_cell.angle_gamma   90.00
#
_symmetry.space_group_name_H-M   'P 1'
#
loop_
_entity.id
_entity.type
_entity.pdbx_description
1 polymer ?
#
loop_
_entity_poly.entity_id
_entity_poly.type
_entity_poly.pdbx_seq_one_letter_code
_entity_poly.pdbx_strand_id
1 'polypeptide(L)'
;RCASQARFQVPSFAERRTQQRAWEAHREALQKRSTELRRAARSGSSRPGSAAPSTSTTRSDTTSHGSSVNQWLARRDTQRQTLREAARDRLSPLNNLANVGRQLRGSLSRTSAQLRNLDRQLAEHGLDQEREELRKLGANKLSKATAQLDKYTKMAEAPQRAVEKIDQFWQDRQRQISGAMDQTGPYAERTRRRLSTDSGGSGDLFERMQRNRMRALQRRQEQRREEERDQARRDRARRNRQGALSR
;
A
#
# COMPACT_ATOMS: atom_id res chain seq x y z
N ARG A 1 -10.48 47.74 21.86
CA ARG A 1 -11.11 46.40 21.86
C ARG A 1 -10.56 45.64 20.66
N CYS A 2 -9.60 44.72 20.86
CA CYS A 2 -9.03 43.92 19.77
C CYS A 2 -9.42 42.47 19.98
N ALA A 3 -10.35 41.97 19.17
CA ALA A 3 -10.68 40.54 19.14
C ALA A 3 -9.76 39.85 18.14
N SER A 4 -8.79 39.10 18.63
CA SER A 4 -7.99 38.17 17.81
C SER A 4 -8.86 36.94 17.52
N GLN A 5 -9.47 36.92 16.33
CA GLN A 5 -10.14 35.74 15.79
C GLN A 5 -9.10 34.62 15.61
N ALA A 6 -9.17 33.60 16.47
CA ALA A 6 -8.32 32.42 16.35
C ALA A 6 -8.59 31.72 15.00
N ARG A 7 -7.56 31.63 14.15
CA ARG A 7 -7.64 31.09 12.78
C ARG A 7 -7.93 29.59 12.70
N PHE A 8 -7.89 28.87 13.82
CA PHE A 8 -8.16 27.44 13.90
C PHE A 8 -9.03 27.15 15.12
N GLN A 9 -10.21 26.59 14.88
CA GLN A 9 -11.07 26.11 15.96
C GLN A 9 -10.43 24.85 16.56
N VAL A 10 -9.84 25.00 17.74
CA VAL A 10 -9.31 23.86 18.51
C VAL A 10 -10.45 23.33 19.37
N PRO A 11 -10.86 22.06 19.21
CA PRO A 11 -11.94 21.49 20.01
C PRO A 11 -11.63 21.59 21.50
N SER A 12 -12.65 21.92 22.28
CA SER A 12 -12.54 21.98 23.73
C SER A 12 -12.21 20.58 24.30
N PHE A 13 -11.75 20.53 25.55
CA PHE A 13 -11.44 19.25 26.21
C PHE A 13 -12.66 18.32 26.29
N ALA A 14 -13.85 18.88 26.49
CA ALA A 14 -15.10 18.14 26.50
C ALA A 14 -15.41 17.50 25.13
N GLU A 15 -15.24 18.26 24.05
CA GLU A 15 -15.43 17.77 22.68
C GLU A 15 -14.40 16.69 22.30
N ARG A 16 -13.15 16.82 22.75
CA ARG A 16 -12.15 15.75 22.57
C ARG A 16 -12.53 14.46 23.30
N ARG A 17 -13.09 14.55 24.51
CA ARG A 17 -13.54 13.36 25.25
C ARG A 17 -14.73 12.67 24.58
N THR A 18 -15.69 13.42 24.02
CA THR A 18 -16.82 12.82 23.30
C THR A 18 -16.36 12.16 22.01
N GLN A 19 -15.46 12.80 21.26
CA GLN A 19 -14.85 12.21 20.06
C GLN A 19 -14.08 10.93 20.39
N GLN A 20 -13.31 10.91 21.47
CA GLN A 20 -12.57 9.72 21.89
C GLN A 20 -13.50 8.55 22.24
N ARG A 21 -14.57 8.80 23.01
CA ARG A 21 -15.58 7.78 23.35
C ARG A 21 -16.30 7.24 22.11
N ALA A 22 -16.63 8.10 21.15
CA ALA A 22 -17.23 7.68 19.89
C ALA A 22 -16.28 6.79 19.08
N TRP A 23 -14.98 7.11 19.10
CA TRP A 23 -13.95 6.31 18.43
C TRP A 23 -13.74 4.94 19.09
N GLU A 24 -13.76 4.89 20.42
CA GLU A 24 -13.68 3.64 21.19
C GLU A 24 -14.90 2.75 20.93
N ALA A 25 -16.11 3.31 20.97
CA ALA A 25 -17.34 2.59 20.63
C ALA A 25 -17.33 2.03 19.19
N HIS A 26 -16.83 2.81 18.22
CA HIS A 26 -16.69 2.36 16.85
C HIS A 26 -15.68 1.20 16.70
N ARG A 27 -14.55 1.25 17.43
CA ARG A 27 -13.59 0.12 17.44
C ARG A 27 -14.21 -1.14 18.02
N GLU A 28 -14.93 -1.03 19.13
CA GLU A 28 -15.59 -2.17 19.76
C GLU A 28 -16.63 -2.80 18.82
N ALA A 29 -17.41 -1.98 18.11
CA ALA A 29 -18.37 -2.47 17.12
C ALA A 29 -17.69 -3.24 15.98
N LEU A 30 -16.56 -2.73 15.46
CA LEU A 30 -15.78 -3.44 14.44
C LEU A 30 -15.17 -4.74 14.95
N GLN A 31 -14.69 -4.78 16.19
CA GLN A 31 -14.17 -6.00 16.79
C GLN A 31 -15.27 -7.05 16.96
N LYS A 32 -16.43 -6.67 17.51
CA LYS A 32 -17.60 -7.57 17.65
C LYS A 32 -18.02 -8.14 16.30
N ARG A 33 -18.17 -7.29 15.28
CA ARG A 33 -18.50 -7.72 13.91
C ARG A 33 -17.46 -8.69 13.32
N SER A 34 -16.17 -8.45 13.57
CA SER A 34 -15.11 -9.35 13.12
C SER A 34 -15.15 -10.72 13.82
N THR A 35 -15.49 -10.75 15.12
CA THR A 35 -15.63 -11.99 15.89
C THR A 35 -16.86 -12.78 15.46
N GLU A 36 -17.96 -12.11 15.15
CA GLU A 36 -19.18 -12.72 14.63
C GLU A 36 -18.97 -13.34 13.25
N LEU A 37 -18.31 -12.63 12.34
CA LEU A 37 -17.95 -13.18 11.02
C LEU A 37 -17.03 -14.40 11.13
N ARG A 38 -16.08 -14.38 12.08
CA ARG A 38 -15.20 -15.53 12.34
C ARG A 38 -15.96 -16.71 12.97
N ARG A 39 -16.93 -16.44 13.84
CA ARG A 39 -17.80 -17.46 14.44
C ARG A 39 -18.75 -18.07 13.41
N ALA A 40 -19.33 -17.26 12.52
CA ALA A 40 -20.15 -17.71 11.40
C ALA A 40 -19.34 -18.56 10.41
N ALA A 41 -18.10 -18.17 10.09
CA ALA A 41 -17.20 -18.96 9.24
C ALA A 41 -16.82 -20.31 9.88
N ARG A 42 -16.71 -20.38 11.22
CA ARG A 42 -16.47 -21.64 11.95
C ARG A 42 -17.72 -22.53 12.05
N SER A 43 -18.90 -21.92 12.20
CA SER A 43 -20.18 -22.63 12.32
C SER A 43 -20.72 -23.15 10.99
N GLY A 44 -20.30 -22.58 9.85
CA GLY A 44 -20.67 -23.04 8.51
C GLY A 44 -19.82 -24.22 7.98
N SER A 45 -18.82 -24.68 8.74
CA SER A 45 -17.91 -25.76 8.34
C SER A 45 -18.21 -27.07 9.08
N SER A 46 -19.46 -27.53 9.04
CA SER A 46 -19.78 -28.93 9.32
C SER A 46 -19.62 -29.73 8.02
N ARG A 47 -18.38 -30.11 7.70
CA ARG A 47 -18.11 -31.16 6.72
C ARG A 47 -17.41 -32.30 7.47
N PRO A 48 -18.01 -33.49 7.60
CA PRO A 48 -17.37 -34.61 8.26
C PRO A 48 -16.32 -35.21 7.32
N GLY A 49 -15.17 -35.57 7.88
CA GLY A 49 -14.17 -36.39 7.20
C GLY A 49 -13.21 -35.64 6.29
N SER A 50 -12.12 -35.13 6.87
CA SER A 50 -10.79 -35.35 6.30
C SER A 50 -9.77 -35.01 7.37
N ALA A 51 -9.05 -36.02 7.86
CA ALA A 51 -7.85 -35.83 8.64
C ALA A 51 -6.86 -35.02 7.79
N ALA A 52 -6.68 -33.74 8.14
CA ALA A 52 -5.65 -32.89 7.59
C ALA A 52 -4.56 -32.72 8.66
N PRO A 53 -3.27 -32.75 8.26
CA PRO A 53 -2.16 -32.90 9.19
C PRO A 53 -2.08 -31.69 10.12
N SER A 54 -1.79 -31.97 11.39
CA SER A 54 -1.45 -31.01 12.41
C SER A 54 -0.21 -30.21 12.00
N THR A 55 -0.37 -29.20 11.15
CA THR A 55 0.61 -28.12 11.09
C THR A 55 0.45 -27.37 12.39
N SER A 56 1.38 -27.63 13.31
CA SER A 56 1.61 -26.85 14.50
C SER A 56 1.56 -25.38 14.12
N THR A 57 0.41 -24.76 14.39
CA THR A 57 0.32 -23.32 14.45
C THR A 57 1.24 -22.96 15.59
N THR A 58 2.46 -22.52 15.24
CA THR A 58 3.34 -21.79 16.13
C THR A 58 2.50 -20.61 16.58
N ARG A 59 1.83 -20.79 17.71
CA ARG A 59 1.23 -19.75 18.52
C ARG A 59 2.37 -18.77 18.72
N SER A 60 2.39 -17.72 17.92
CA SER A 60 3.34 -16.64 18.09
C SER A 60 2.90 -15.98 19.38
N ASP A 61 3.61 -16.33 20.46
CA ASP A 61 3.44 -15.74 21.77
C ASP A 61 3.42 -14.22 21.59
N THR A 62 2.29 -13.62 21.94
CA THR A 62 2.08 -12.18 21.98
C THR A 62 2.79 -11.53 23.17
N THR A 63 3.83 -12.17 23.69
CA THR A 63 4.60 -11.72 24.84
C THR A 63 5.98 -11.26 24.39
N SER A 64 6.00 -10.24 23.54
CA SER A 64 7.19 -9.39 23.37
C SER A 64 6.72 -7.95 23.47
N HIS A 65 6.65 -7.47 24.72
CA HIS A 65 6.53 -6.06 25.04
C HIS A 65 7.84 -5.38 24.61
N GLY A 66 7.93 -4.96 23.35
CA GLY A 66 9.12 -4.29 22.83
C GLY A 66 9.16 -4.07 21.31
N SER A 67 8.32 -4.73 20.51
CA SER A 67 8.32 -4.43 19.08
C SER A 67 7.62 -3.09 18.83
N SER A 68 8.39 -2.07 18.45
CA SER A 68 7.82 -0.79 17.99
C SER A 68 6.80 -1.05 16.88
N VAL A 69 5.75 -0.23 16.80
CA VAL A 69 4.71 -0.33 15.76
C VAL A 69 5.32 -0.43 14.35
N ASN A 70 6.46 0.23 14.12
CA ASN A 70 7.22 0.20 12.87
C ASN A 70 7.81 -1.18 12.55
N GLN A 71 8.32 -1.92 13.54
CA GLN A 71 8.82 -3.28 13.34
C GLN A 71 7.67 -4.24 13.01
N TRP A 72 6.51 -4.07 13.65
CA TRP A 72 5.33 -4.84 13.30
C TRP A 72 4.85 -4.55 11.88
N LEU A 73 4.83 -3.27 11.47
CA LEU A 73 4.48 -2.87 10.10
C LEU A 73 5.45 -3.47 9.08
N ALA A 74 6.76 -3.38 9.33
CA ALA A 74 7.78 -3.96 8.46
C ALA A 74 7.64 -5.48 8.34
N ARG A 75 7.44 -6.20 9.45
CA ARG A 75 7.24 -7.66 9.47
C ARG A 75 5.96 -8.08 8.74
N ARG A 76 4.89 -7.32 8.90
CA ARG A 76 3.64 -7.53 8.17
C ARG A 76 3.86 -7.33 6.66
N ASP A 77 4.65 -6.34 6.27
CA ASP A 77 4.91 -6.03 4.85
C ASP A 77 5.77 -7.12 4.20
N THR A 78 6.80 -7.62 4.89
CA THR A 78 7.61 -8.75 4.42
C THR A 78 6.81 -10.04 4.31
N GLN A 79 6.00 -10.37 5.32
CA GLN A 79 5.09 -11.53 5.27
C GLN A 79 4.10 -11.45 4.09
N ARG A 80 3.68 -10.25 3.72
CA ARG A 80 2.81 -10.07 2.55
C ARG A 80 3.54 -10.27 1.23
N GLN A 81 4.79 -9.80 1.13
CA GLN A 81 5.62 -10.05 -0.05
C GLN A 81 5.90 -11.54 -0.23
N THR A 82 6.28 -12.25 0.82
CA THR A 82 6.52 -13.69 0.74
C THR A 82 5.26 -14.48 0.37
N LEU A 83 4.09 -14.08 0.89
CA LEU A 83 2.81 -14.69 0.49
C LEU A 83 2.46 -14.41 -0.98
N ARG A 84 2.78 -13.22 -1.51
CA ARG A 84 2.60 -12.92 -2.94
C ARG A 84 3.51 -13.76 -3.81
N GLU A 85 4.78 -13.88 -3.46
CA GLU A 85 5.76 -14.68 -4.20
C GLU A 85 5.33 -16.15 -4.20
N ALA A 86 4.99 -16.70 -3.03
CA ALA A 86 4.48 -18.07 -2.91
C ALA A 86 3.16 -18.27 -3.69
N ALA A 87 2.27 -17.27 -3.71
CA ALA A 87 1.06 -17.33 -4.53
C ALA A 87 1.38 -17.28 -6.03
N ARG A 88 2.33 -16.45 -6.45
CA ARG A 88 2.76 -16.35 -7.85
C ARG A 88 3.35 -17.66 -8.35
N ASP A 89 4.20 -18.29 -7.55
CA ASP A 89 4.82 -19.58 -7.90
C ASP A 89 3.78 -20.68 -7.99
N ARG A 90 2.85 -20.74 -7.03
CA ARG A 90 1.76 -21.73 -7.03
C ARG A 90 0.74 -21.52 -8.16
N LEU A 91 0.53 -20.26 -8.58
CA LEU A 91 -0.41 -19.91 -9.66
C LEU A 91 0.26 -19.87 -11.05
N SER A 92 1.59 -19.92 -11.12
CA SER A 92 2.36 -19.90 -12.38
C SER A 92 1.88 -20.95 -13.40
N PRO A 93 1.61 -22.22 -13.02
CA PRO A 93 1.08 -23.22 -13.95
C PRO A 93 -0.29 -22.86 -14.52
N LEU A 94 -1.18 -22.30 -13.69
CA LEU A 94 -2.51 -21.85 -14.12
C LEU A 94 -2.40 -20.64 -15.06
N ASN A 95 -1.42 -19.78 -14.83
CA ASN A 95 -1.16 -18.62 -15.69
C ASN A 95 -0.62 -19.05 -17.06
N ASN A 96 0.25 -20.07 -17.08
CA ASN A 96 0.72 -20.69 -18.33
C ASN A 96 -0.44 -21.33 -19.10
N LEU A 97 -1.35 -22.04 -18.42
CA LEU A 97 -2.56 -22.58 -19.02
C LEU A 97 -3.48 -21.47 -19.56
N ALA A 98 -3.63 -20.37 -18.83
CA ALA A 98 -4.40 -19.21 -19.30
C ALA A 98 -3.75 -18.59 -20.55
N ASN A 99 -2.42 -18.47 -20.59
CA ASN A 99 -1.68 -18.00 -21.77
C ASN A 99 -1.90 -18.88 -23.00
N VAL A 100 -1.79 -20.20 -22.83
CA VAL A 100 -2.08 -21.18 -23.89
C VAL A 100 -3.53 -21.06 -24.34
N GLY A 101 -4.48 -20.93 -23.41
CA GLY A 101 -5.88 -20.69 -23.72
C GLY A 101 -6.11 -19.42 -24.55
N ARG A 102 -5.43 -18.32 -24.22
CA ARG A 102 -5.47 -17.07 -25.00
C ARG A 102 -4.88 -17.23 -26.41
N GLN A 103 -3.78 -17.96 -26.56
CA GLN A 103 -3.17 -18.24 -27.86
C GLN A 103 -4.08 -19.10 -28.74
N LEU A 104 -4.65 -20.18 -28.17
CA LEU A 104 -5.61 -21.06 -28.85
C LEU A 104 -6.88 -20.32 -29.22
N ARG A 105 -7.36 -19.41 -28.38
CA ARG A 105 -8.48 -18.52 -28.72
C ARG A 105 -8.14 -17.66 -29.93
N GLY A 106 -6.92 -17.12 -30.00
CA GLY A 106 -6.45 -16.33 -31.13
C GLY A 106 -6.35 -17.12 -32.44
N SER A 107 -6.01 -18.41 -32.39
CA SER A 107 -6.01 -19.28 -33.58
C SER A 107 -7.43 -19.68 -33.99
N LEU A 108 -8.28 -20.07 -33.03
CA LEU A 108 -9.68 -20.42 -33.28
C LEU A 108 -10.52 -19.25 -33.80
N SER A 109 -10.23 -18.02 -33.33
CA SER A 109 -10.88 -16.83 -33.88
C SER A 109 -10.52 -16.63 -35.35
N ARG A 110 -9.25 -16.86 -35.73
CA ARG A 110 -8.78 -16.77 -37.12
C ARG A 110 -9.42 -17.84 -38.01
N THR A 111 -9.49 -19.09 -37.54
CA THR A 111 -10.17 -20.16 -38.29
C THR A 111 -11.67 -19.91 -38.39
N SER A 112 -12.31 -19.34 -37.37
CA SER A 112 -13.72 -18.92 -37.45
C SER A 112 -13.94 -17.82 -38.50
N ALA A 113 -13.00 -16.88 -38.64
CA ALA A 113 -13.06 -15.84 -39.65
C ALA A 113 -12.88 -16.40 -41.06
N GLN A 114 -11.98 -17.36 -41.24
CA GLN A 114 -11.80 -18.10 -42.50
C GLN A 114 -13.08 -18.86 -42.88
N LEU A 115 -13.72 -19.56 -41.95
CA LEU A 115 -14.98 -20.26 -42.21
C LEU A 115 -16.13 -19.31 -42.54
N ARG A 116 -16.20 -18.14 -41.92
CA ARG A 116 -17.18 -17.10 -42.30
C ARG A 116 -16.90 -16.57 -43.71
N ASN A 117 -15.64 -16.46 -44.11
CA ASN A 117 -15.28 -16.03 -45.46
C ASN A 117 -15.66 -17.10 -46.49
N LEU A 118 -15.41 -18.37 -46.20
CA LEU A 118 -15.86 -19.49 -47.03
C LEU A 118 -17.39 -19.57 -47.11
N ASP A 119 -18.11 -19.39 -46.01
CA ASP A 119 -19.59 -19.32 -46.01
C ASP A 119 -20.09 -18.15 -46.87
N ARG A 120 -19.34 -17.04 -46.95
CA ARG A 120 -19.67 -15.90 -47.82
C ARG A 120 -19.43 -16.21 -49.29
N GLN A 121 -18.30 -16.83 -49.62
CA GLN A 121 -17.98 -17.27 -50.98
C GLN A 121 -18.99 -18.31 -51.49
N LEU A 122 -19.37 -19.27 -50.64
CA LEU A 122 -20.39 -20.27 -51.00
C LEU A 122 -21.79 -19.65 -51.13
N ALA A 123 -22.09 -18.60 -50.36
CA ALA A 123 -23.32 -17.83 -50.53
C ALA A 123 -23.36 -17.11 -51.88
N GLU A 124 -22.22 -16.56 -52.31
CA GLU A 124 -22.08 -15.90 -53.62
C GLU A 124 -22.27 -16.89 -54.79
N HIS A 125 -21.96 -18.17 -54.57
CA HIS A 125 -22.16 -19.25 -55.55
C HIS A 125 -23.50 -19.99 -55.43
N GLY A 126 -24.38 -19.61 -54.48
CA GLY A 126 -25.72 -20.21 -54.32
C GLY A 126 -25.72 -21.65 -53.76
N LEU A 127 -24.63 -22.09 -53.14
CA LEU A 127 -24.44 -23.46 -52.66
C LEU A 127 -24.99 -23.65 -51.24
N ASP A 128 -26.32 -23.55 -51.08
CA ASP A 128 -26.95 -23.52 -49.76
C ASP A 128 -26.86 -24.84 -48.97
N GLN A 129 -26.82 -25.99 -49.64
CA GLN A 129 -26.64 -27.29 -48.98
C GLN A 129 -25.24 -27.41 -48.34
N GLU A 130 -24.19 -27.01 -49.05
CA GLU A 130 -22.81 -27.04 -48.57
C GLU A 130 -22.59 -26.05 -47.40
N ARG A 131 -23.32 -24.94 -47.40
CA ARG A 131 -23.33 -23.96 -46.30
C ARG A 131 -23.94 -24.53 -45.02
N GLU A 132 -25.02 -25.28 -45.13
CA GLU A 132 -25.61 -25.95 -43.96
C GLU A 132 -24.67 -27.00 -43.36
N GLU A 133 -23.99 -27.77 -44.21
CA GLU A 133 -23.00 -28.76 -43.77
C GLU A 133 -21.80 -28.09 -43.09
N LEU A 134 -21.28 -26.99 -43.65
CA LEU A 134 -20.21 -26.20 -43.03
C LEU A 134 -20.62 -25.58 -41.69
N ARG A 135 -21.87 -25.13 -41.54
CA ARG A 135 -22.36 -24.61 -40.27
C ARG A 135 -22.52 -25.70 -39.22
N LYS A 136 -23.11 -26.86 -39.59
CA LYS A 136 -23.32 -28.01 -38.69
C LYS A 136 -21.99 -28.60 -38.23
N LEU A 137 -21.03 -28.79 -39.15
CA LEU A 137 -19.78 -29.47 -38.86
C LEU A 137 -18.68 -28.54 -38.33
N GLY A 138 -18.55 -27.33 -38.90
CA GLY A 138 -17.43 -26.42 -38.62
C GLY A 138 -17.78 -25.31 -37.63
N ALA A 139 -18.72 -24.44 -38.01
CA ALA A 139 -18.98 -23.21 -37.24
C ALA A 139 -19.52 -23.48 -35.83
N ASN A 140 -20.47 -24.41 -35.70
CA ASN A 140 -21.08 -24.72 -34.41
C ASN A 140 -20.09 -25.39 -33.44
N LYS A 141 -19.25 -26.31 -33.93
CA LYS A 141 -18.24 -26.97 -33.08
C LYS A 141 -17.16 -25.99 -32.62
N LEU A 142 -16.70 -25.09 -33.49
CA LEU A 142 -15.74 -24.05 -33.13
C LEU A 142 -16.32 -23.03 -32.15
N SER A 143 -17.60 -22.66 -32.29
CA SER A 143 -18.27 -21.77 -31.32
C SER A 143 -18.34 -22.41 -29.92
N LYS A 144 -18.63 -23.72 -29.84
CA LYS A 144 -18.67 -24.45 -28.57
C LYS A 144 -17.27 -24.57 -27.96
N ALA A 145 -16.26 -24.87 -28.78
CA ALA A 145 -14.86 -24.99 -28.35
C ALA A 145 -14.31 -23.65 -27.82
N THR A 146 -14.60 -22.54 -28.52
CA THR A 146 -14.21 -21.19 -28.07
C THR A 146 -14.92 -20.80 -26.76
N ALA A 147 -16.21 -21.10 -26.62
CA ALA A 147 -16.95 -20.84 -25.37
C ALA A 147 -16.41 -21.65 -24.18
N GLN A 148 -16.06 -22.93 -24.39
CA GLN A 148 -15.44 -23.77 -23.37
C GLN A 148 -14.05 -23.26 -23.01
N LEU A 149 -13.20 -22.92 -23.99
CA LEU A 149 -11.88 -22.34 -23.75
C LEU A 149 -11.99 -21.03 -22.95
N ASP A 150 -12.90 -20.13 -23.30
CA ASP A 150 -13.12 -18.90 -22.55
C ASP A 150 -13.50 -19.18 -21.08
N LYS A 151 -14.31 -20.22 -20.82
CA LYS A 151 -14.67 -20.63 -19.46
C LYS A 151 -13.45 -21.15 -18.69
N TYR A 152 -12.63 -22.02 -19.29
CA TYR A 152 -11.42 -22.55 -18.66
C TYR A 152 -10.37 -21.47 -18.42
N THR A 153 -10.14 -20.58 -19.39
CA THR A 153 -9.22 -19.44 -19.23
C THR A 153 -9.69 -18.52 -18.10
N LYS A 154 -10.99 -18.19 -18.02
CA LYS A 154 -11.54 -17.40 -16.92
C LYS A 154 -11.36 -18.08 -15.56
N MET A 155 -11.56 -19.39 -15.47
CA MET A 155 -11.36 -20.14 -14.23
C MET A 155 -9.89 -20.18 -13.81
N ALA A 156 -8.97 -20.33 -14.77
CA ALA A 156 -7.53 -20.29 -14.52
C ALA A 156 -7.04 -18.90 -14.06
N GLU A 157 -7.63 -17.81 -14.58
CA GLU A 157 -7.30 -16.42 -14.20
C GLU A 157 -7.98 -15.96 -12.89
N ALA A 158 -9.11 -16.55 -12.51
CA ALA A 158 -9.87 -16.17 -11.31
C ALA A 158 -9.05 -16.07 -10.01
N PRO A 159 -8.18 -17.03 -9.66
CA PRO A 159 -7.38 -16.93 -8.44
C PRO A 159 -6.38 -15.77 -8.48
N GLN A 160 -5.78 -15.51 -9.65
CA GLN A 160 -4.85 -14.38 -9.79
C GLN A 160 -5.59 -13.05 -9.64
N ARG A 161 -6.76 -12.89 -10.26
CA ARG A 161 -7.59 -11.67 -10.11
C ARG A 161 -8.03 -11.45 -8.66
N ALA A 162 -8.27 -12.52 -7.90
CA ALA A 162 -8.59 -12.42 -6.48
C ALA A 162 -7.39 -11.90 -5.66
N VAL A 163 -6.19 -12.40 -5.93
CA VAL A 163 -4.94 -11.89 -5.31
C VAL A 163 -4.71 -10.42 -5.66
N GLU A 164 -4.87 -10.04 -6.93
CA GLU A 164 -4.71 -8.66 -7.39
C GLU A 164 -5.71 -7.71 -6.70
N LYS A 165 -6.97 -8.12 -6.52
CA LYS A 165 -7.98 -7.32 -5.80
C LYS A 165 -7.62 -7.12 -4.33
N ILE A 166 -7.12 -8.16 -3.66
CA ILE A 166 -6.67 -8.08 -2.27
C ILE A 166 -5.49 -7.09 -2.19
N ASP A 167 -4.58 -7.14 -3.16
CA ASP A 167 -3.44 -6.24 -3.23
C ASP A 167 -3.83 -4.79 -3.46
N GLN A 168 -4.75 -4.53 -4.38
CA GLN A 168 -5.31 -3.19 -4.61
C GLN A 168 -5.96 -2.63 -3.35
N PHE A 169 -6.82 -3.43 -2.68
CA PHE A 169 -7.45 -3.02 -1.44
C PHE A 169 -6.43 -2.64 -0.36
N TRP A 170 -5.34 -3.41 -0.24
CA TRP A 170 -4.26 -3.09 0.69
C TRP A 170 -3.51 -1.82 0.32
N GLN A 171 -3.21 -1.61 -0.96
CA GLN A 171 -2.56 -0.39 -1.44
C GLN A 171 -3.43 0.84 -1.18
N ASP A 172 -4.72 0.76 -1.46
CA ASP A 172 -5.66 1.85 -1.24
C ASP A 172 -5.81 2.16 0.25
N ARG A 173 -5.94 1.12 1.09
CA ARG A 173 -5.95 1.30 2.54
C ARG A 173 -4.65 1.92 3.05
N GLN A 174 -3.51 1.55 2.46
CA GLN A 174 -2.22 2.14 2.82
C GLN A 174 -2.14 3.61 2.41
N ARG A 175 -2.65 3.96 1.23
CA ARG A 175 -2.77 5.36 0.75
C ARG A 175 -3.74 6.19 1.59
N GLN A 176 -4.81 5.60 2.12
CA GLN A 176 -5.75 6.29 3.00
C GLN A 176 -5.16 6.57 4.39
N ILE A 177 -4.33 5.64 4.90
CA ILE A 177 -3.71 5.77 6.22
C ILE A 177 -2.50 6.72 6.17
N SER A 178 -1.73 6.70 5.09
CA SER A 178 -0.57 7.58 4.91
C SER A 178 -0.98 8.87 4.21
N GLY A 179 -0.77 10.02 4.87
CA GLY A 179 -1.03 11.31 4.24
C GLY A 179 -0.04 11.60 3.10
N ALA A 180 -0.37 12.54 2.22
CA ALA A 180 0.51 12.95 1.11
C ALA A 180 1.93 13.38 1.59
N MET A 181 2.04 13.94 2.81
CA MET A 181 3.32 14.31 3.44
C MET A 181 4.20 13.14 3.87
N ASP A 182 3.61 11.96 4.11
CA ASP A 182 4.33 10.74 4.50
C ASP A 182 4.85 9.98 3.27
N GLN A 183 4.20 10.19 2.11
CA GLN A 183 4.57 9.54 0.85
C GLN A 183 5.52 10.40 0.02
N THR A 184 5.34 11.73 0.03
CA THR A 184 6.07 12.67 -0.83
C THR A 184 6.47 13.92 -0.07
N GLY A 185 7.74 14.31 -0.17
CA GLY A 185 8.26 15.59 0.35
C GLY A 185 9.42 15.46 1.34
N PRO A 186 9.93 16.62 1.83
CA PRO A 186 11.13 16.68 2.66
C PRO A 186 10.99 15.96 4.01
N TYR A 187 9.76 15.82 4.51
CA TYR A 187 9.46 15.09 5.75
C TYR A 187 9.62 13.58 5.53
N ALA A 188 8.99 13.00 4.51
CA ALA A 188 9.13 11.59 4.13
C ALA A 188 10.59 11.18 3.93
N GLU A 189 11.38 11.99 3.20
CA GLU A 189 12.82 11.73 3.01
C GLU A 189 13.60 11.77 4.33
N ARG A 190 13.31 12.76 5.18
CA ARG A 190 13.99 12.93 6.47
C ARG A 190 13.68 11.77 7.42
N THR A 191 12.44 11.29 7.41
CA THR A 191 12.01 10.12 8.17
C THR A 191 12.65 8.84 7.61
N ARG A 192 12.71 8.68 6.29
CA ARG A 192 13.38 7.56 5.62
C ARG A 192 14.87 7.48 5.93
N ARG A 193 15.58 8.62 5.91
CA ARG A 193 17.00 8.70 6.33
C ARG A 193 17.19 8.36 7.81
N ARG A 194 16.29 8.80 8.68
CA ARG A 194 16.34 8.54 10.13
C ARG A 194 16.04 7.08 10.50
N LEU A 195 15.18 6.42 9.74
CA LEU A 195 14.75 5.04 10.00
C LEU A 195 15.52 4.00 9.17
N SER A 196 16.37 4.41 8.23
CA SER A 196 17.20 3.47 7.48
C SER A 196 18.22 2.81 8.40
N THR A 197 18.43 1.51 8.23
CA THR A 197 19.44 0.75 8.98
C THR A 197 20.86 1.17 8.62
N ASP A 198 21.07 1.64 7.39
CA ASP A 198 22.39 1.97 6.85
C ASP A 198 22.88 3.37 7.26
N SER A 199 21.97 4.32 7.51
CA SER A 199 22.32 5.71 7.87
C SER A 199 21.55 6.27 9.07
N GLY A 200 20.83 5.42 9.81
CA GLY A 200 19.94 5.83 10.91
C GLY A 200 19.96 4.90 12.12
N GLY A 201 20.90 3.96 12.18
CA GLY A 201 21.09 3.07 13.33
C GLY A 201 21.51 3.81 14.61
N SER A 202 21.34 3.15 15.76
CA SER A 202 21.58 3.71 17.11
C SER A 202 22.98 4.29 17.33
N GLY A 203 24.00 3.84 16.58
CA GLY A 203 25.35 4.41 16.61
C GLY A 203 25.45 5.85 16.09
N ASP A 204 24.65 6.22 15.08
CA ASP A 204 24.68 7.57 14.47
C ASP A 204 23.90 8.60 15.31
N LEU A 205 23.10 8.16 16.29
CA LEU A 205 22.32 9.08 17.13
C LEU A 205 23.23 9.89 18.08
N PHE A 206 24.25 9.25 18.65
CA PHE A 206 25.23 9.93 19.51
C PHE A 206 26.11 10.88 18.71
N GLU A 207 26.58 10.49 17.53
CA GLU A 207 27.34 11.37 16.64
C GLU A 207 26.51 12.60 16.22
N ARG A 208 25.23 12.41 15.89
CA ARG A 208 24.32 13.51 15.57
C ARG A 208 24.08 14.43 16.76
N MET A 209 23.90 13.89 17.97
CA MET A 209 23.76 14.70 19.19
C MET A 209 25.04 15.50 19.46
N GLN A 210 26.21 14.89 19.28
CA GLN A 210 27.50 15.56 19.48
C GLN A 210 27.71 16.66 18.43
N ARG A 211 27.43 16.41 17.15
CA ARG A 211 27.49 17.45 16.10
C ARG A 211 26.51 18.58 16.37
N ASN A 212 25.31 18.29 16.85
CA ASN A 212 24.32 19.31 17.18
C ASN A 212 24.74 20.14 18.41
N ARG A 213 25.30 19.49 19.43
CA ARG A 213 25.92 20.15 20.59
C ARG A 213 27.05 21.08 20.17
N MET A 214 27.95 20.63 19.29
CA MET A 214 29.05 21.46 18.78
C MET A 214 28.54 22.68 18.00
N ARG A 215 27.54 22.50 17.13
CA ARG A 215 26.91 23.62 16.41
C ARG A 215 26.22 24.60 17.36
N ALA A 216 25.54 24.12 18.38
CA ALA A 216 24.91 24.98 19.39
C ALA A 216 25.95 25.79 20.19
N LEU A 217 27.09 25.19 20.52
CA LEU A 217 28.20 25.88 21.18
C LEU A 217 28.86 26.92 20.25
N GLN A 218 29.06 26.59 18.98
CA GLN A 218 29.58 27.53 17.97
C GLN A 218 28.68 28.75 17.84
N ARG A 219 27.35 28.55 17.72
CA ARG A 219 26.39 29.66 17.66
C ARG A 219 26.43 30.55 18.91
N ARG A 220 26.59 29.95 20.09
CA ARG A 220 26.75 30.72 21.35
C ARG A 220 28.05 31.52 21.37
N GLN A 221 29.14 30.97 20.84
CA GLN A 221 30.41 31.70 20.74
C GLN A 221 30.31 32.85 19.73
N GLU A 222 29.66 32.63 18.59
CA GLU A 222 29.39 33.67 17.60
C GLU A 222 28.53 34.79 18.17
N GLN A 223 27.43 34.45 18.86
CA GLN A 223 26.59 35.43 19.55
C GLN A 223 27.36 36.25 20.57
N ARG A 224 28.21 35.62 21.40
CA ARG A 224 29.06 36.36 22.35
C ARG A 224 30.02 37.32 21.65
N ARG A 225 30.65 36.90 20.56
CA ARG A 225 31.55 37.76 19.77
C ARG A 225 30.81 38.93 19.12
N GLU A 226 29.57 38.73 18.67
CA GLU A 226 28.73 39.80 18.15
C GLU A 226 28.32 40.78 19.25
N GLU A 227 27.92 40.29 20.43
CA GLU A 227 27.58 41.11 21.59
C GLU A 227 28.78 41.94 22.07
N GLU A 228 29.99 41.36 22.13
CA GLU A 228 31.23 42.07 22.46
C GLU A 228 31.55 43.19 21.46
N ARG A 229 31.36 42.92 20.16
CA ARG A 229 31.55 43.94 19.10
C ARG A 229 30.55 45.08 19.25
N ASP A 230 29.30 44.78 19.56
CA ASP A 230 28.27 45.78 19.75
C ASP A 230 28.46 46.58 21.04
N GLN A 231 28.95 45.96 22.13
CA GLN A 231 29.38 46.68 23.33
C GLN A 231 30.54 47.63 23.02
N ALA A 232 31.57 47.18 22.29
CA ALA A 232 32.70 48.02 21.89
C ALA A 232 32.30 49.18 20.97
N ARG A 233 31.25 49.01 20.14
CA ARG A 233 30.65 50.10 19.34
C ARG A 233 29.92 51.10 20.24
N ARG A 234 29.13 50.62 21.20
CA ARG A 234 28.41 51.46 22.16
C ARG A 234 29.36 52.27 23.03
N ASP A 235 30.45 51.67 23.51
CA ASP A 235 31.44 52.35 24.33
C ASP A 235 32.21 53.41 23.55
N ARG A 236 32.56 53.14 22.29
CA ARG A 236 33.12 54.17 21.39
C ARG A 236 32.16 55.32 21.16
N ALA A 237 30.89 55.04 20.92
CA ALA A 237 29.87 56.09 20.77
C ALA A 237 29.70 56.92 22.05
N ARG A 238 29.76 56.29 23.24
CA ARG A 238 29.73 56.98 24.54
C ARG A 238 30.95 57.88 24.75
N ARG A 239 32.16 57.38 24.47
CA ARG A 239 33.40 58.16 24.57
C ARG A 239 33.41 59.36 23.62
N ASN A 240 32.95 59.18 22.38
CA ASN A 240 32.84 60.29 21.42
C ASN A 240 31.81 61.35 21.87
N ARG A 241 30.68 60.93 22.47
CA ARG A 241 29.71 61.87 23.04
C ARG A 241 30.27 62.64 24.25
N GLN A 242 31.01 61.98 25.13
CA GLN A 242 31.64 62.64 26.28
C GLN A 242 32.73 63.63 25.86
N GLY A 243 33.57 63.25 24.88
CA GLY A 243 34.60 64.14 24.34
C GLY A 243 34.05 65.35 23.57
N ALA A 244 32.83 65.26 23.02
CA ALA A 244 32.13 66.37 22.38
C ALA A 244 31.46 67.34 23.37
N LEU A 245 31.21 66.91 24.62
CA LEU A 245 30.66 67.76 25.69
C LEU A 245 31.75 68.48 26.51
N SER A 246 33.01 68.03 26.37
CA SER A 246 34.18 68.59 27.06
C SER A 246 35.04 69.51 26.18
N ARG A 247 34.54 69.89 25.00
CA ARG A 247 35.09 70.93 24.12
C ARG A 247 34.09 72.06 24.03
#